data_AF-A0A967Y542-F1
#
_entry.id   AF-A0A967Y542-F1
#
_cell.length_a   1.000
_cell.length_b   1.000
_cell.length_c   1.000
_cell.angle_alpha   90.00
_cell.angle_beta   90.00
_cell.angle_gamma   90.00
#
_symmetry.space_group_name_H-M   'P 1'
#
loop_
_entity.id
_entity.type
_entity.pdbx_description
1 polymer ?
#
loop_
_entity_poly.entity_id
_entity_poly.type
_entity_poly.pdbx_seq_one_letter_code
_entity_poly.pdbx_strand_id
1 'polypeptide(L)'
;MAERDPTGRRIRDPLVEGEPVHAARLAGARVGAVAARLPDGTAAITLAHDGALLAIDDRVDLHGLVSGSRLARAAEVLAVDETRFTAAVRRDEIAAVVRALTTGGVVPVVTG
;
A
#
# COMPACT_ATOMS: atom_id res chain seq x y z
N MET A 1 12.71 28.71 -13.32
CA MET A 1 12.39 27.71 -12.27
C MET A 1 11.20 26.92 -12.80
N ALA A 2 11.41 25.69 -13.26
CA ALA A 2 10.35 24.87 -13.86
C ALA A 2 10.32 23.48 -13.21
N GLU A 3 9.17 23.26 -12.58
CA GLU A 3 8.43 22.06 -12.16
C GLU A 3 9.00 20.67 -12.54
N ARG A 4 9.04 19.77 -11.55
CA ARG A 4 9.57 18.40 -11.65
C ARG A 4 8.52 17.44 -12.22
N ASP A 5 8.85 16.88 -13.37
CA ASP A 5 8.21 15.77 -14.09
C ASP A 5 8.10 14.48 -13.24
N PRO A 6 6.91 13.88 -13.07
CA PRO A 6 6.74 12.68 -12.24
C PRO A 6 6.86 11.34 -13.00
N THR A 7 7.23 11.27 -14.28
CA THR A 7 7.28 9.97 -15.01
C THR A 7 8.55 9.70 -15.83
N GLY A 8 9.49 10.64 -15.97
CA GLY A 8 10.88 10.32 -16.34
C GLY A 8 11.08 9.60 -17.69
N ARG A 9 10.18 9.76 -18.66
CA ARG A 9 10.43 9.37 -20.06
C ARG A 9 10.20 10.58 -20.96
N ARG A 10 11.30 11.22 -21.36
CA ARG A 10 11.31 12.23 -22.42
C ARG A 10 11.27 11.54 -23.78
N ILE A 11 10.18 11.70 -24.52
CA ILE A 11 10.16 11.47 -25.96
C ILE A 11 11.08 12.53 -26.57
N ARG A 12 12.19 12.11 -27.19
CA ARG A 12 13.22 13.01 -27.75
C ARG A 12 13.03 13.28 -29.24
N ASP A 13 12.01 12.71 -29.86
CA ASP A 13 11.76 12.86 -31.29
C ASP A 13 10.73 13.98 -31.55
N PRO A 14 10.97 14.88 -32.51
CA PRO A 14 10.00 15.90 -32.89
C PRO A 14 8.80 15.24 -33.57
N LEU A 15 7.60 15.48 -33.02
CA LEU A 15 6.33 15.06 -33.62
C LEU A 15 6.14 15.73 -34.98
N VAL A 16 5.69 14.97 -35.98
CA VAL A 16 5.45 15.48 -37.36
C VAL A 16 3.96 15.70 -37.58
N GLU A 17 3.61 16.73 -38.35
CA GLU A 17 2.22 17.03 -38.72
C GLU A 17 1.60 15.84 -39.48
N GLY A 18 0.50 15.29 -38.96
CA GLY A 18 -0.16 14.09 -39.49
C GLY A 18 0.18 12.78 -38.76
N GLU A 19 1.06 12.80 -37.76
CA GLU A 19 1.36 11.64 -36.92
C GLU A 19 0.18 11.31 -35.99
N PRO A 20 -0.34 10.06 -35.99
CA PRO A 20 -1.44 9.68 -35.11
C PRO A 20 -0.96 9.61 -33.65
N VAL A 21 -1.28 10.64 -32.87
CA VAL A 21 -1.02 10.68 -31.44
C VAL A 21 -2.12 9.93 -30.69
N HIS A 22 -1.80 8.74 -30.19
CA HIS A 22 -2.66 8.05 -29.23
C HIS A 22 -2.48 8.65 -27.83
N ALA A 23 -3.35 9.61 -27.48
CA ALA A 23 -3.48 10.08 -26.10
C ALA A 23 -4.19 9.01 -25.24
N ALA A 24 -3.47 7.94 -24.90
CA ALA A 24 -3.92 6.99 -23.91
C ALA A 24 -3.62 7.57 -22.51
N ARG A 25 -4.67 7.89 -21.75
CA ARG A 25 -4.52 8.14 -20.30
C ARG A 25 -3.95 6.85 -19.70
N LEU A 26 -2.75 6.91 -19.14
CA LEU A 26 -2.21 5.81 -18.35
C LEU A 26 -3.20 5.56 -17.19
N ALA A 27 -3.99 4.51 -17.33
CA ALA A 27 -5.06 4.05 -16.46
C ALA A 27 -6.25 5.03 -16.25
N GLY A 28 -7.36 4.71 -16.88
CA GLY A 28 -8.71 5.00 -16.37
C GLY A 28 -9.15 4.01 -15.28
N ALA A 29 -8.22 3.49 -14.47
CA ALA A 29 -8.53 2.60 -13.35
C ALA A 29 -8.53 3.42 -12.06
N ARG A 30 -9.57 3.28 -11.25
CA ARG A 30 -9.77 3.95 -9.94
C ARG A 30 -8.74 3.57 -8.86
N VAL A 31 -7.53 3.16 -9.22
CA VAL A 31 -6.46 2.79 -8.28
C VAL A 31 -5.13 3.28 -8.86
N GLY A 32 -4.90 4.58 -8.80
CA GLY A 32 -3.52 5.07 -8.83
C GLY A 32 -2.87 4.71 -7.51
N ALA A 33 -1.59 4.30 -7.53
CA ALA A 33 -0.81 4.18 -6.31
C ALA A 33 -0.75 5.57 -5.66
N VAL A 34 -1.67 5.87 -4.75
CA VAL A 34 -1.60 7.06 -3.91
C VAL A 34 -0.34 6.89 -3.09
N ALA A 35 0.68 7.67 -3.40
CA ALA A 35 1.88 7.74 -2.58
C ALA A 35 1.48 8.38 -1.24
N ALA A 36 1.05 7.56 -0.28
CA ALA A 36 0.83 8.00 1.08
C ALA A 36 2.19 8.28 1.72
N ARG A 37 2.34 9.45 2.34
CA ARG A 37 3.52 9.72 3.18
C ARG A 37 3.40 8.84 4.41
N LEU A 38 4.33 7.91 4.57
CA LEU A 38 4.39 7.04 5.72
C LEU A 38 4.90 7.80 6.95
N PRO A 39 4.39 7.50 8.15
CA PRO A 39 5.00 7.97 9.39
C PRO A 39 6.47 7.55 9.49
N ASP A 40 7.29 8.37 10.14
CA ASP A 40 8.72 8.08 10.30
C ASP A 40 8.96 6.74 11.01
N GLY A 41 9.97 6.00 10.56
CA GLY A 41 10.32 4.70 11.14
C GLY A 41 9.36 3.56 10.80
N THR A 42 8.35 3.80 9.97
CA THR A 42 7.41 2.76 9.52
C THR A 42 7.72 2.29 8.09
N ALA A 43 7.11 1.18 7.70
CA ALA A 43 6.89 0.84 6.31
C ALA A 43 5.48 0.25 6.12
N ALA A 44 4.94 0.40 4.92
CA ALA A 44 3.59 -0.06 4.59
C ALA A 44 3.58 -1.53 4.21
N ILE A 45 2.53 -2.23 4.65
CA ILE A 45 2.20 -3.57 4.18
C ILE A 45 0.73 -3.64 3.81
N THR A 46 0.43 -4.19 2.64
CA THR A 46 -0.94 -4.43 2.19
C THR A 46 -1.29 -5.90 2.45
N LEU A 47 -2.37 -6.13 3.16
CA LEU A 47 -2.85 -7.43 3.60
C LEU A 47 -4.29 -7.64 3.11
N ALA A 48 -4.66 -8.88 2.82
CA ALA A 48 -6.06 -9.22 2.63
C ALA A 48 -6.82 -9.11 3.97
N HIS A 49 -8.08 -8.69 3.94
CA HIS A 49 -8.99 -8.86 5.08
C HIS A 49 -10.30 -9.48 4.61
N ASP A 50 -10.77 -10.48 5.35
CA ASP A 50 -12.03 -11.18 5.06
C ASP A 50 -13.17 -10.55 5.87
N GLY A 51 -13.48 -9.30 5.57
CA GLY A 51 -14.62 -8.61 6.18
C GLY A 51 -14.39 -8.06 7.60
N ALA A 52 -13.13 -7.95 8.04
CA ALA A 52 -12.80 -7.14 9.20
C ALA A 52 -13.26 -5.69 8.93
N LEU A 53 -14.09 -5.14 9.82
CA LEU A 53 -14.50 -3.74 9.79
C LEU A 53 -13.31 -2.90 10.23
N LEU A 54 -12.54 -2.42 9.25
CA LEU A 54 -11.41 -1.53 9.45
C LEU A 54 -11.74 -0.17 8.83
N ALA A 55 -11.38 0.89 9.53
CA ALA A 55 -11.38 2.25 9.04
C ALA A 55 -9.96 2.76 8.88
N ILE A 56 -9.79 3.78 8.02
CA ILE A 56 -8.55 4.57 7.99
C ILE A 56 -8.34 5.18 9.38
N ASP A 57 -7.08 5.26 9.80
CA ASP A 57 -6.59 5.72 11.11
C ASP A 57 -6.83 4.74 12.29
N ASP A 58 -7.45 3.58 12.05
CA ASP A 58 -7.54 2.53 13.07
C ASP A 58 -6.14 2.05 13.50
N ARG A 59 -6.01 1.69 14.77
CA ARG A 59 -4.84 1.00 15.30
C ARG A 59 -5.13 -0.49 15.43
N VAL A 60 -4.29 -1.31 14.82
CA VAL A 60 -4.43 -2.76 14.84
C VAL A 60 -3.16 -3.45 15.31
N ASP A 61 -3.31 -4.48 16.13
CA ASP A 61 -2.26 -5.47 16.34
C ASP A 61 -2.35 -6.51 15.21
N LEU A 62 -1.22 -6.86 14.60
CA LEU A 62 -1.18 -7.90 13.57
C LEU A 62 -0.75 -9.22 14.19
N HIS A 63 -1.55 -10.27 13.99
CA HIS A 63 -1.27 -11.61 14.51
C HIS A 63 -1.07 -12.60 13.35
N GLY A 64 -0.18 -13.57 13.53
CA GLY A 64 -0.04 -14.66 12.57
C GLY A 64 -1.25 -15.58 12.64
N LEU A 65 -1.91 -15.83 11.51
CA LEU A 65 -3.16 -16.61 11.46
C LEU A 65 -2.98 -18.01 12.08
N VAL A 66 -1.88 -18.68 11.73
CA VAL A 66 -1.59 -20.05 12.20
C VAL A 66 -0.98 -20.05 13.61
N SER A 67 -0.02 -19.15 13.86
CA SER A 67 0.73 -19.15 15.12
C SER A 67 0.01 -18.50 16.29
N GLY A 68 -1.00 -17.65 16.03
CA GLY A 68 -1.63 -16.76 17.02
C GLY A 68 -0.71 -15.67 17.61
N SER A 69 0.59 -15.76 17.36
CA SER A 69 1.60 -14.83 17.87
C SER A 69 1.41 -13.43 17.29
N ARG A 70 1.58 -12.41 18.13
CA ARG A 70 1.60 -11.01 17.68
C ARG A 70 2.89 -10.73 16.92
N LEU A 71 2.75 -10.12 15.75
CA LEU A 71 3.82 -9.84 14.80
C LEU A 71 4.18 -8.36 14.74
N ALA A 72 3.16 -7.50 14.83
CA ALA A 72 3.30 -6.05 14.88
C ALA A 72 2.30 -5.47 15.86
N ARG A 73 2.65 -4.33 16.47
CA ARG A 73 1.81 -3.66 17.46
C ARG A 73 1.36 -2.30 16.96
N ALA A 74 0.10 -1.96 17.21
CA ALA A 74 -0.49 -0.64 16.96
C ALA A 74 -0.21 -0.11 15.54
N ALA A 75 -0.27 -1.01 14.55
CA ALA A 75 -0.12 -0.65 13.14
C ALA A 75 -1.28 0.27 12.72
N GLU A 76 -0.95 1.35 12.03
CA GLU A 76 -1.95 2.33 11.57
C GLU A 76 -2.58 1.87 10.27
N VAL A 77 -3.89 1.82 10.17
CA VAL A 77 -4.56 1.55 8.90
C VAL A 77 -4.52 2.82 8.05
N LEU A 78 -3.83 2.76 6.91
CA LEU A 78 -3.66 3.90 5.99
C LEU A 78 -4.67 3.91 4.85
N ALA A 79 -5.15 2.73 4.46
CA ALA A 79 -6.10 2.55 3.37
C ALA A 79 -6.86 1.25 3.58
N VAL A 80 -8.13 1.24 3.19
CA VAL A 80 -9.00 0.07 3.19
C VAL A 80 -9.77 0.05 1.87
N ASP A 81 -9.81 -1.12 1.23
CA ASP A 81 -10.70 -1.42 0.11
C ASP A 81 -11.61 -2.61 0.45
N GLU A 82 -12.32 -3.17 -0.52
CA GLU A 82 -13.28 -4.26 -0.28
C GLU A 82 -12.65 -5.58 0.18
N THR A 83 -11.36 -5.78 -0.10
CA THR A 83 -10.67 -7.08 0.09
C THR A 83 -9.31 -6.94 0.78
N ARG A 84 -8.78 -5.73 0.89
CA ARG A 84 -7.44 -5.44 1.37
C ARG A 84 -7.42 -4.18 2.21
N PHE A 85 -6.46 -4.13 3.10
CA PHE A 85 -6.09 -2.91 3.81
C PHE A 85 -4.58 -2.75 3.75
N THR A 86 -4.12 -1.51 3.85
CA THR A 86 -2.70 -1.18 3.98
C THR A 86 -2.47 -0.60 5.35
N ALA A 87 -1.48 -1.14 6.07
CA ALA A 87 -1.11 -0.67 7.40
C ALA A 87 0.33 -0.16 7.46
N ALA A 88 0.58 0.92 8.20
CA ALA A 88 1.90 1.34 8.62
C ALA A 88 2.36 0.48 9.79
N VAL A 89 3.41 -0.30 9.57
CA VAL A 89 4.03 -1.17 10.56
C VAL A 89 5.42 -0.64 10.86
N ARG A 90 5.91 -0.81 12.09
CA ARG A 90 7.29 -0.44 12.42
C ARG A 90 8.27 -1.24 11.57
N ARG A 91 9.34 -0.60 11.08
CA ARG A 91 10.29 -1.25 10.16
C ARG A 91 10.93 -2.52 10.73
N ASP A 92 11.16 -2.56 12.04
CA ASP A 92 11.71 -3.71 12.74
C ASP A 92 10.73 -4.89 12.87
N GLU A 93 9.42 -4.65 12.69
CA GLU A 93 8.37 -5.66 12.80
C GLU A 93 7.98 -6.28 11.44
N ILE A 94 8.28 -5.59 10.32
CA ILE A 94 7.91 -6.03 8.96
C ILE A 94 8.40 -7.44 8.63
N ALA A 95 9.63 -7.77 9.03
CA ALA A 95 10.19 -9.07 8.70
C ALA A 95 9.41 -10.23 9.35
N ALA A 96 8.77 -10.00 10.51
CA ALA A 96 7.90 -10.98 11.15
C ALA A 96 6.59 -11.14 10.38
N VAL A 97 5.99 -10.02 9.95
CA VAL A 97 4.74 -10.01 9.18
C VAL A 97 4.92 -10.70 7.82
N VAL A 98 5.99 -10.38 7.09
CA VAL A 98 6.31 -11.01 5.80
C VAL A 98 6.53 -12.51 5.94
N ARG A 99 7.22 -12.95 7.00
CA ARG A 99 7.39 -14.38 7.27
C ARG A 99 6.06 -15.07 7.53
N ALA A 100 5.17 -14.47 8.33
CA ALA A 100 3.87 -15.06 8.63
C ALA A 100 2.97 -15.23 7.39
N LEU A 101 3.07 -14.32 6.41
CA LEU A 101 2.39 -14.46 5.11
C LEU A 101 2.82 -15.70 4.34
N THR A 102 4.08 -16.13 4.47
CA THR A 102 4.57 -17.37 3.83
C THR A 102 4.13 -18.65 4.53
N THR A 103 3.69 -18.55 5.79
CA THR A 103 3.36 -19.72 6.64
C THR A 103 1.87 -19.90 6.88
N GLY A 104 1.02 -18.98 6.44
CA GLY A 104 -0.43 -19.16 6.51
C GLY A 104 -1.26 -17.88 6.58
N GLY A 105 -0.65 -16.71 6.81
CA GLY A 105 -1.36 -15.43 6.75
C GLY A 105 -1.27 -14.60 8.01
N VAL A 106 -1.93 -13.44 7.97
CA VAL A 106 -1.91 -12.42 9.02
C VAL A 106 -3.34 -11.92 9.22
N VAL A 107 -3.77 -11.80 10.47
CA VAL A 107 -5.07 -11.27 10.85
C VAL A 107 -4.91 -9.99 11.67
N PRO A 108 -5.64 -8.91 11.33
CA PRO A 108 -5.67 -7.69 12.12
C PRO A 108 -6.62 -7.85 13.31
N VAL A 109 -6.22 -7.31 14.46
CA VAL A 109 -7.05 -7.19 15.67
C VAL A 109 -7.10 -5.71 16.04
N VAL A 110 -8.29 -5.10 16.02
CA VAL A 110 -8.46 -3.68 16.39
C VAL A 110 -8.13 -3.49 17.86
N THR A 111 -7.17 -2.61 18.13
CA THR A 111 -6.77 -2.18 19.46
C THR A 111 -7.11 -0.70 19.54
N GLY A 112 -8.22 -0.38 20.21
CA GLY A 112 -8.80 0.97 20.24
C GLY A 112 -7.86 2.09 20.63
#